data_AF-A0A3A9ZPU5-F1
#
_entry.id   AF-A0A3A9ZPU5-F1
#
_cell.length_a   1.000
_cell.length_b   1.000
_cell.length_c   1.000
_cell.angle_alpha   90.00
_cell.angle_beta   90.00
_cell.angle_gamma   90.00
#
_symmetry.space_group_name_H-M   'P 1'
#
loop_
_entity.id
_entity.type
_entity.pdbx_description
1 polymer ?
#
loop_
_entity_poly.entity_id
_entity_poly.type
_entity_poly.pdbx_seq_one_letter_code
_entity_poly.pdbx_strand_id
1 'polypeptide(L)'
;MTGIEDVVHALLFRRPSEPPPAVSVERLADGAFHVDHHDPDHVYLLTVRQVPRVPLPVEGPTEVGEVDGVRAHLVRVALANHVEVTIDAEQGPARETASRDFLIRYEEWGRRADRDPPPPWPAERFTRLVPGLSDDTGTAYRLASGQAGGTGTEWEVRWSFLPTPPPAARRLTLRFSPGGGEAVTIDVPLPPPR
;
A
#
# COMPACT_ATOMS: atom_id res chain seq x y z
N MET A 1 8.71 21.99 13.82
CA MET A 1 7.35 21.44 13.87
C MET A 1 7.48 19.94 13.77
N THR A 2 7.34 19.25 14.89
CA THR A 2 7.35 17.79 15.00
C THR A 2 6.00 17.30 14.49
N GLY A 3 5.99 16.47 13.44
CA GLY A 3 4.76 16.03 12.78
C GLY A 3 4.14 14.83 13.49
N ILE A 4 2.86 14.54 13.22
CA ILE A 4 2.22 13.28 13.67
C ILE A 4 2.99 12.03 13.21
N GLU A 5 3.73 12.14 12.11
CA GLU A 5 4.65 11.11 11.59
C GLU A 5 5.79 10.81 12.57
N ASP A 6 6.37 11.83 13.23
CA ASP A 6 7.42 11.65 14.24
C ASP A 6 6.88 10.92 15.48
N VAL A 7 5.62 11.20 15.85
CA VAL A 7 4.95 10.57 16.99
C VAL A 7 4.63 9.11 16.70
N VAL A 8 4.09 8.82 15.52
CA VAL A 8 3.85 7.44 15.07
C VAL A 8 5.17 6.68 14.95
N HIS A 9 6.23 7.32 14.46
CA HIS A 9 7.55 6.70 14.36
C HIS A 9 8.19 6.44 15.73
N ALA A 10 8.10 7.39 16.66
CA ALA A 10 8.57 7.23 18.04
C ALA A 10 7.79 6.16 18.81
N LEU A 11 6.49 6.02 18.54
CA LEU A 11 5.63 4.97 19.12
C LEU A 11 5.88 3.58 18.53
N LEU A 12 6.17 3.47 17.22
CA LEU A 12 6.21 2.18 16.52
C LEU A 12 7.63 1.63 16.26
N PHE A 13 8.67 2.47 16.17
CA PHE A 13 9.97 2.06 15.60
C PHE A 13 11.20 2.48 16.43
N ARG A 14 11.03 2.79 17.72
CA ARG A 14 12.12 3.30 18.55
C ARG A 14 13.27 2.30 18.70
N ARG A 15 14.50 2.70 18.33
CA ARG A 15 15.73 1.98 18.69
C ARG A 15 16.12 2.32 20.14
N PRO A 16 16.66 1.37 20.93
CA PRO A 16 16.95 1.59 22.35
C PRO A 16 18.01 2.66 22.66
N SER A 17 18.78 3.11 21.67
CA SER A 17 20.03 3.85 21.88
C SER A 17 20.00 5.35 21.57
N GLU A 18 18.87 5.92 21.11
CA GLU A 18 18.78 7.36 20.85
C GLU A 18 18.14 8.13 22.03
N PRO A 19 18.75 9.24 22.48
CA PRO A 19 18.15 10.07 23.52
C PRO A 19 16.82 10.65 23.02
N PRO A 20 15.76 10.64 23.84
CA PRO A 20 14.47 11.18 23.41
C PRO A 20 14.59 12.65 22.99
N PRO A 21 13.96 13.10 21.88
CA PRO A 21 13.45 14.48 21.88
C PRO A 21 12.53 14.63 23.10
N ALA A 22 12.42 15.82 23.68
CA ALA A 22 11.60 16.07 24.87
C ALA A 22 10.10 15.91 24.52
N VAL A 23 9.68 14.66 24.36
CA VAL A 23 8.36 14.20 23.99
C VAL A 23 7.98 13.24 25.08
N SER A 24 6.99 13.62 25.88
CA SER A 24 6.39 12.70 26.83
C SER A 24 5.22 12.01 26.14
N VAL A 25 5.23 10.69 26.19
CA VAL A 25 4.14 9.87 25.66
C VAL A 25 3.60 9.03 26.81
N GLU A 26 2.40 9.37 27.26
CA GLU A 26 1.70 8.64 28.31
C GLU A 26 0.56 7.84 27.70
N ARG A 27 0.59 6.52 27.89
CA ARG A 27 -0.54 5.66 27.53
C ARG A 27 -1.66 5.85 28.53
N LEU A 28 -2.81 6.28 28.05
CA LEU A 28 -4.05 6.40 28.81
C LEU A 28 -4.88 5.11 28.68
N ALA A 29 -6.09 5.11 29.26
CA ALA A 29 -7.05 4.01 29.10
C ALA A 29 -7.50 3.84 27.63
N ASP A 30 -8.02 2.66 27.30
CA ASP A 30 -8.72 2.37 26.04
C ASP A 30 -7.90 2.61 24.74
N GLY A 31 -6.57 2.54 24.83
CA GLY A 31 -5.69 2.73 23.68
C GLY A 31 -5.53 4.21 23.28
N ALA A 32 -5.92 5.13 24.17
CA ALA A 32 -5.57 6.53 24.04
C ALA A 32 -4.14 6.79 24.51
N PHE A 33 -3.48 7.77 23.91
CA PHE A 33 -2.14 8.22 24.24
C PHE A 33 -2.14 9.74 24.33
N HIS A 34 -1.65 10.27 25.45
CA HIS A 34 -1.28 11.67 25.59
C HIS A 34 0.11 11.83 24.97
N VAL A 35 0.25 12.75 24.03
CA VAL A 35 1.55 13.14 23.48
C VAL A 35 1.76 14.63 23.69
N ASP A 36 2.76 14.94 24.52
CA ASP A 36 3.17 16.30 24.86
C ASP A 36 4.57 16.56 24.29
N HIS A 37 4.67 17.57 23.44
CA HIS A 37 5.93 18.06 22.86
C HIS A 37 6.54 19.22 23.66
N HIS A 38 5.99 19.49 24.86
CA HIS A 38 6.23 20.66 25.67
C HIS A 38 5.97 21.97 24.92
N ASP A 39 4.99 21.93 24.02
CA ASP A 39 4.37 23.11 23.45
C ASP A 39 3.40 23.66 24.51
N PRO A 40 3.59 24.89 25.01
CA PRO A 40 2.78 25.42 26.10
C PRO A 40 1.29 25.57 25.75
N ASP A 41 0.97 25.62 24.46
CA ASP A 41 -0.37 25.90 23.96
C ASP A 41 -1.07 24.65 23.41
N HIS A 42 -0.34 23.54 23.20
CA HIS A 42 -0.86 22.37 22.50
C HIS A 42 -0.43 21.04 23.13
N VAL A 43 -1.41 20.16 23.30
CA VAL A 43 -1.21 18.74 23.59
C VAL A 43 -2.02 17.90 22.61
N TYR A 44 -1.52 16.73 22.26
CA TYR A 44 -2.17 15.84 21.31
C TYR A 44 -2.75 14.61 22.02
N LEU A 45 -4.03 14.34 21.78
CA LEU A 45 -4.67 13.09 22.18
C LEU A 45 -4.79 12.17 20.96
N LEU A 46 -4.10 11.04 21.00
CA LEU A 46 -4.13 10.04 19.95
C LEU A 46 -4.92 8.83 20.41
N THR A 47 -5.88 8.37 19.62
CA THR A 47 -6.55 7.09 19.87
C THR A 47 -6.05 6.08 18.86
N VAL A 48 -5.41 5.02 19.36
CA VAL A 48 -4.96 3.90 18.52
C VAL A 48 -5.98 2.78 18.66
N ARG A 49 -6.66 2.48 17.56
CA ARG A 49 -7.56 1.34 17.47
C ARG A 49 -6.96 0.27 16.57
N GLN A 50 -6.85 -0.95 17.08
CA GLN A 50 -6.55 -2.10 16.24
C GLN A 50 -7.76 -2.40 15.35
N VAL A 51 -7.58 -2.28 14.05
CA VAL A 51 -8.59 -2.62 13.04
C VAL A 51 -8.20 -3.95 12.40
N PRO A 52 -9.06 -4.97 12.43
CA PRO A 52 -8.76 -6.23 11.77
C PRO A 52 -8.69 -6.01 10.26
N ARG A 53 -7.65 -6.55 9.62
CA ARG A 53 -7.58 -6.64 8.17
C ARG A 53 -8.38 -7.86 7.72
N VAL A 54 -9.51 -7.63 7.06
CA VAL A 54 -10.43 -8.66 6.57
C VAL A 54 -10.11 -8.97 5.11
N PRO A 55 -9.56 -10.15 4.78
CA PRO A 55 -9.39 -10.55 3.38
C PRO A 55 -10.77 -10.72 2.73
N LEU A 56 -10.91 -10.19 1.52
CA LEU A 56 -12.09 -10.41 0.69
C LEU A 56 -11.84 -11.59 -0.27
N PRO A 57 -12.87 -12.38 -0.57
CA PRO A 57 -12.72 -13.53 -1.45
C PRO A 57 -12.45 -13.06 -2.88
N VAL A 58 -11.40 -13.62 -3.48
CA VAL A 58 -11.09 -13.54 -4.91
C VAL A 58 -11.06 -14.96 -5.45
N GLU A 59 -11.61 -15.21 -6.64
CA GLU A 59 -11.79 -16.54 -7.23
C GLU A 59 -10.48 -17.15 -7.78
N GLY A 60 -9.39 -17.00 -7.03
CA GLY A 60 -8.04 -17.37 -7.43
C GLY A 60 -7.28 -16.25 -8.16
N PRO A 61 -6.04 -16.53 -8.60
CA PRO A 61 -5.23 -15.57 -9.33
C PRO A 61 -5.93 -15.15 -10.63
N THR A 62 -6.43 -13.91 -10.68
CA THR A 62 -7.07 -13.36 -11.89
C THR A 62 -6.06 -12.47 -12.60
N GLU A 63 -5.74 -12.77 -13.86
CA GLU A 63 -4.88 -11.90 -14.67
C GLU A 63 -5.52 -10.53 -14.85
N VAL A 64 -4.80 -9.47 -14.52
CA VAL A 64 -5.28 -8.08 -14.58
C VAL A 64 -4.62 -7.26 -15.68
N GLY A 65 -3.56 -7.80 -16.29
CA GLY A 65 -2.85 -7.18 -17.40
C GLY A 65 -1.42 -7.66 -17.52
N GLU A 66 -0.74 -7.13 -18.52
CA GLU A 66 0.67 -7.41 -18.82
C GLU A 66 1.43 -6.08 -18.95
N VAL A 67 2.64 -6.04 -18.41
CA VAL A 67 3.55 -4.89 -18.53
C VAL A 67 4.92 -5.40 -18.98
N ASP A 68 5.39 -4.92 -20.13
CA ASP A 68 6.70 -5.26 -20.70
C ASP A 68 6.95 -6.79 -20.79
N GLY A 69 5.93 -7.56 -21.18
CA GLY A 69 6.03 -9.02 -21.30
C GLY A 69 5.86 -9.79 -19.98
N VAL A 70 5.58 -9.10 -18.87
CA VAL A 70 5.37 -9.71 -17.56
C VAL A 70 3.90 -9.56 -17.16
N ARG A 71 3.21 -10.68 -16.98
CA ARG A 71 1.81 -10.71 -16.56
C ARG A 71 1.67 -10.37 -15.07
N ALA A 72 0.57 -9.74 -14.70
CA ALA A 72 0.19 -9.49 -13.32
C ALA A 72 -1.14 -10.14 -12.99
N HIS A 73 -1.24 -10.63 -11.76
CA HIS A 73 -2.45 -11.21 -11.21
C HIS A 73 -2.92 -10.44 -9.98
N LEU A 74 -4.23 -10.28 -9.84
CA LEU A 74 -4.84 -9.91 -8.57
C LEU A 74 -4.62 -11.06 -7.58
N VAL A 75 -3.88 -10.80 -6.51
CA VAL A 75 -3.56 -11.80 -5.48
C VAL A 75 -4.30 -11.54 -4.16
N ARG A 76 -4.68 -10.30 -3.89
CA ARG A 76 -5.37 -9.96 -2.65
C ARG A 76 -6.24 -8.72 -2.79
N VAL A 77 -7.42 -8.78 -2.16
CA VAL A 77 -8.20 -7.61 -1.77
C VAL A 77 -8.49 -7.73 -0.28
N ALA A 78 -8.36 -6.64 0.47
CA ALA A 78 -8.62 -6.63 1.90
C ALA A 78 -9.26 -5.33 2.36
N LEU A 79 -10.06 -5.41 3.43
CA LEU A 79 -10.62 -4.26 4.13
C LEU A 79 -9.92 -4.06 5.46
N ALA A 80 -9.54 -2.82 5.74
CA ALA A 80 -9.14 -2.37 7.07
C ALA A 80 -9.74 -0.97 7.30
N ASN A 81 -8.91 0.02 7.61
CA ASN A 81 -9.25 1.44 7.56
C ASN A 81 -9.31 2.01 6.13
N HIS A 82 -9.00 1.18 5.13
CA HIS A 82 -9.05 1.47 3.70
C HIS A 82 -9.34 0.15 2.94
N VAL A 83 -9.64 0.25 1.65
CA VAL A 83 -9.61 -0.90 0.74
C VAL A 83 -8.19 -1.08 0.24
N GLU A 84 -7.58 -2.23 0.49
CA GLU A 84 -6.25 -2.61 0.01
C GLU A 84 -6.40 -3.54 -1.19
N VAL A 85 -5.74 -3.24 -2.30
CA VAL A 85 -5.70 -4.07 -3.50
C VAL A 85 -4.25 -4.40 -3.80
N THR A 86 -3.94 -5.70 -3.93
CA THR A 86 -2.59 -6.19 -4.22
C THR A 86 -2.59 -7.01 -5.50
N ILE A 87 -1.67 -6.67 -6.39
CA ILE A 87 -1.30 -7.51 -7.53
C ILE A 87 0.13 -8.02 -7.33
N ASP A 88 0.46 -9.15 -7.96
CA ASP A 88 1.83 -9.65 -8.07
C ASP A 88 2.11 -10.04 -9.53
N ALA A 89 3.38 -9.95 -9.92
CA ALA A 89 3.82 -10.35 -11.24
C ALA A 89 4.01 -11.87 -11.32
N GLU A 90 3.55 -12.48 -12.41
CA GLU A 90 3.75 -13.89 -12.68
C GLU A 90 5.25 -14.23 -12.69
N GLN A 91 5.59 -15.40 -12.14
CA GLN A 91 6.96 -15.92 -12.24
C GLN A 91 7.22 -16.40 -13.66
N GLY A 92 8.37 -16.02 -14.22
CA GLY A 92 8.77 -16.49 -15.55
C GLY A 92 9.98 -15.77 -16.13
N PRO A 93 10.42 -16.18 -17.33
CA PRO A 93 11.65 -15.69 -17.95
C PRO A 93 11.70 -14.17 -18.15
N ALA A 94 10.56 -13.53 -18.44
CA ALA A 94 10.48 -12.09 -18.60
C ALA A 94 10.75 -11.35 -17.27
N ARG A 95 10.14 -11.82 -16.17
CA ARG A 95 10.36 -11.30 -14.80
C ARG A 95 11.82 -11.48 -14.36
N GLU A 96 12.40 -12.65 -14.63
CA GLU A 96 13.79 -12.95 -14.32
C GLU A 96 14.76 -12.06 -15.10
N THR A 97 14.50 -11.87 -16.39
CA THR A 97 15.31 -11.00 -17.26
C THR A 97 15.25 -9.55 -16.79
N ALA A 98 14.05 -9.03 -16.53
CA ALA A 98 13.87 -7.68 -16.00
C ALA A 98 14.57 -7.47 -14.64
N SER A 99 14.53 -8.48 -13.76
CA SER A 99 15.26 -8.45 -12.47
C SER A 99 16.77 -8.40 -12.68
N ARG A 100 17.30 -9.26 -13.57
CA ARG A 100 18.74 -9.32 -13.90
C ARG A 100 19.22 -8.00 -14.49
N ASP A 101 18.48 -7.46 -15.45
CA ASP A 101 18.81 -6.20 -16.13
C ASP A 101 18.76 -5.01 -15.17
N PHE A 102 17.85 -5.03 -14.17
CA PHE A 102 17.87 -4.06 -13.10
C PHE A 102 19.14 -4.18 -12.27
N LEU A 103 19.50 -5.39 -11.80
CA LEU A 103 20.65 -5.57 -10.91
C LEU A 103 21.96 -5.12 -11.57
N ILE A 104 22.14 -5.42 -12.85
CA ILE A 104 23.28 -4.94 -13.65
C ILE A 104 23.31 -3.41 -13.66
N ARG A 105 22.19 -2.76 -14.02
CA ARG A 105 22.11 -1.28 -14.08
C ARG A 105 22.29 -0.63 -12.71
N TYR A 106 21.76 -1.25 -11.66
CA TYR A 106 21.87 -0.74 -10.30
C TYR A 106 23.31 -0.83 -9.78
N GLU A 107 24.01 -1.92 -10.09
CA GLU A 107 25.44 -2.06 -9.79
C GLU A 107 26.29 -1.03 -10.54
N GLU A 108 26.03 -0.84 -11.84
CA GLU A 108 26.69 0.18 -12.65
C GLU A 108 26.45 1.59 -12.12
N TRP A 109 25.21 1.90 -11.74
CA TRP A 109 24.84 3.16 -11.09
C TRP A 109 25.62 3.35 -9.78
N GLY A 110 25.69 2.33 -8.92
CA GLY A 110 26.41 2.38 -7.65
C GLY A 110 27.91 2.68 -7.80
N ARG A 111 28.52 2.32 -8.93
CA ARG A 111 29.93 2.63 -9.24
C ARG A 111 30.15 4.07 -9.72
N ARG A 112 29.09 4.75 -10.19
CA ARG A 112 29.12 6.09 -10.80
C ARG A 112 28.24 7.10 -10.07
N ALA A 113 27.79 6.79 -8.86
CA ALA A 113 26.76 7.55 -8.14
C ALA A 113 27.30 8.90 -7.66
N ASP A 114 27.44 9.87 -8.56
CA ASP A 114 27.77 11.24 -8.22
C ASP A 114 26.56 12.19 -8.35
N ARG A 115 25.57 11.97 -9.24
CA ARG A 115 24.37 12.85 -9.35
C ARG A 115 23.02 12.27 -9.81
N ASP A 116 22.96 11.10 -10.46
CA ASP A 116 21.69 10.60 -11.03
C ASP A 116 20.87 9.75 -10.05
N PRO A 117 19.51 9.75 -10.14
CA PRO A 117 18.70 8.84 -9.36
C PRO A 117 19.01 7.37 -9.72
N PRO A 118 18.86 6.43 -8.76
CA PRO A 118 19.03 5.01 -9.06
C PRO A 118 18.02 4.57 -10.14
N PRO A 119 18.34 3.55 -10.94
CA PRO A 119 17.35 2.97 -11.84
C PRO A 119 16.12 2.53 -11.01
N PRO A 120 14.88 2.71 -11.53
CA PRO A 120 13.69 2.29 -10.81
C PRO A 120 13.58 0.77 -10.79
N TRP A 121 13.01 0.22 -9.72
CA TRP A 121 12.78 -1.20 -9.62
C TRP A 121 11.75 -1.65 -10.68
N PRO A 122 11.92 -2.79 -11.38
CA PRO A 122 11.03 -3.16 -12.48
C PRO A 122 9.55 -3.25 -12.11
N ALA A 123 9.23 -3.67 -10.88
CA ALA A 123 7.84 -3.77 -10.42
C ALA A 123 7.13 -2.40 -10.34
N GLU A 124 7.87 -1.28 -10.25
CA GLU A 124 7.28 0.06 -10.26
C GLU A 124 6.49 0.34 -11.55
N ARG A 125 6.80 -0.34 -12.66
CA ARG A 125 6.06 -0.19 -13.92
C ARG A 125 4.61 -0.69 -13.83
N PHE A 126 4.33 -1.60 -12.90
CA PHE A 126 2.98 -2.12 -12.63
C PHE A 126 2.08 -1.10 -11.92
N THR A 127 2.61 0.03 -11.47
CA THR A 127 1.80 1.20 -11.07
C THR A 127 0.94 1.73 -12.22
N ARG A 128 1.21 1.36 -13.47
CA ARG A 128 0.32 1.63 -14.62
C ARG A 128 -0.98 0.83 -14.59
N LEU A 129 -1.05 -0.24 -13.79
CA LEU A 129 -2.24 -1.07 -13.60
C LEU A 129 -3.05 -0.68 -12.36
N VAL A 130 -3.01 0.58 -11.92
CA VAL A 130 -3.89 1.04 -10.82
C VAL A 130 -5.35 0.76 -11.19
N PRO A 131 -6.10 0.02 -10.36
CA PRO A 131 -7.51 -0.24 -10.64
C PRO A 131 -8.36 1.01 -10.36
N GLY A 132 -9.40 1.19 -11.17
CA GLY A 132 -10.58 1.92 -10.73
C GLY A 132 -11.34 1.10 -9.68
N LEU A 133 -11.85 1.76 -8.64
CA LEU A 133 -12.61 1.12 -7.57
C LEU A 133 -14.00 1.78 -7.46
N SER A 134 -15.04 0.95 -7.46
CA SER A 134 -16.42 1.36 -7.20
C SER A 134 -17.16 0.31 -6.37
N ASP A 135 -18.36 0.64 -5.89
CA ASP A 135 -19.27 -0.30 -5.27
C ASP A 135 -20.69 -0.15 -5.81
N ASP A 136 -21.59 -1.05 -5.38
CA ASP A 136 -23.00 -1.08 -5.74
C ASP A 136 -23.84 0.07 -5.15
N THR A 137 -23.23 0.95 -4.34
CA THR A 137 -23.89 2.12 -3.73
C THR A 137 -23.41 3.45 -4.29
N GLY A 138 -22.46 3.44 -5.23
CA GLY A 138 -21.95 4.64 -5.88
C GLY A 138 -20.94 5.43 -5.05
N THR A 139 -20.22 4.79 -4.11
CA THR A 139 -19.19 5.46 -3.32
C THR A 139 -18.05 5.96 -4.21
N ALA A 140 -17.66 7.22 -4.03
CA ALA A 140 -16.51 7.82 -4.71
C ALA A 140 -15.20 7.47 -3.98
N TYR A 141 -14.55 6.38 -4.39
CA TYR A 141 -13.24 6.01 -3.86
C TYR A 141 -12.13 6.85 -4.49
N ARG A 142 -11.15 7.23 -3.68
CA ARG A 142 -9.90 7.88 -4.09
C ARG A 142 -8.70 7.03 -3.73
N LEU A 143 -7.71 6.98 -4.61
CA LEU A 143 -6.41 6.43 -4.28
C LEU A 143 -5.76 7.26 -3.18
N ALA A 144 -5.42 6.63 -2.07
CA ALA A 144 -4.77 7.26 -0.92
C ALA A 144 -3.25 7.06 -0.97
N SER A 145 -2.79 5.86 -1.32
CA SER A 145 -1.37 5.53 -1.45
C SER A 145 -1.16 4.34 -2.39
N GLY A 146 0.05 4.23 -2.94
CA GLY A 146 0.50 3.09 -3.73
C GLY A 146 1.95 2.75 -3.40
N GLN A 147 2.29 1.47 -3.40
CA GLN A 147 3.64 0.96 -3.19
C GLN A 147 3.91 -0.17 -4.18
N ALA A 148 5.12 -0.20 -4.73
CA ALA A 148 5.61 -1.31 -5.55
C ALA A 148 6.92 -1.84 -4.98
N GLY A 149 7.03 -3.16 -4.88
CA GLY A 149 8.20 -3.83 -4.35
C GLY A 149 8.34 -3.79 -2.82
N GLY A 150 9.33 -4.54 -2.36
CA GLY A 150 9.67 -4.74 -0.95
C GLY A 150 10.50 -6.01 -0.76
N THR A 151 11.17 -6.14 0.38
CA THR A 151 11.92 -7.37 0.71
C THR A 151 10.95 -8.55 0.82
N GLY A 152 11.19 -9.61 0.04
CA GLY A 152 10.32 -10.79 -0.05
C GLY A 152 8.99 -10.57 -0.77
N THR A 153 8.77 -9.38 -1.34
CA THR A 153 7.56 -8.97 -2.06
C THR A 153 7.95 -8.12 -3.27
N GLU A 154 9.08 -8.49 -3.89
CA GLU A 154 9.79 -7.64 -4.85
C GLU A 154 8.90 -7.25 -6.03
N TRP A 155 7.95 -8.09 -6.41
CA TRP A 155 7.05 -7.84 -7.54
C TRP A 155 5.61 -7.52 -7.16
N GLU A 156 5.32 -7.43 -5.86
CA GLU A 156 4.00 -7.02 -5.41
C GLU A 156 3.80 -5.52 -5.59
N VAL A 157 2.61 -5.15 -6.02
CA VAL A 157 2.14 -3.76 -6.02
C VAL A 157 0.85 -3.67 -5.21
N ARG A 158 0.79 -2.70 -4.31
CA ARG A 158 -0.29 -2.50 -3.36
C ARG A 158 -0.84 -1.09 -3.48
N TRP A 159 -2.15 -0.96 -3.47
CA TRP A 159 -2.85 0.31 -3.42
C TRP A 159 -3.84 0.35 -2.29
N SER A 160 -3.96 1.52 -1.66
CA SER A 160 -4.94 1.79 -0.61
C SER A 160 -5.94 2.83 -1.09
N PHE A 161 -7.23 2.56 -0.94
CA PHE A 161 -8.32 3.45 -1.34
C PHE A 161 -9.18 3.87 -0.16
N LEU A 162 -9.64 5.13 -0.20
CA LEU A 162 -10.55 5.72 0.79
C LEU A 162 -11.83 6.24 0.12
N PRO A 163 -12.98 6.27 0.80
CA PRO A 163 -13.21 5.78 2.17
C PRO A 163 -13.27 4.24 2.22
N THR A 164 -13.54 3.67 3.40
CA THR A 164 -13.99 2.27 3.48
C THR A 164 -15.40 2.13 2.90
N PRO A 165 -15.79 0.95 2.39
CA PRO A 165 -17.13 0.75 1.86
C PRO A 165 -18.22 1.04 2.90
N PRO A 166 -19.32 1.72 2.52
CA PRO A 166 -20.42 1.97 3.45
C PRO A 166 -21.10 0.66 3.85
N PRO A 167 -21.75 0.58 5.03
CA PRO A 167 -22.42 -0.64 5.49
C PRO A 167 -23.51 -1.18 4.56
N ALA A 168 -24.03 -0.34 3.66
CA ALA A 168 -25.02 -0.72 2.66
C ALA A 168 -24.41 -1.44 1.45
N ALA A 169 -23.11 -1.24 1.17
CA ALA A 169 -22.45 -1.88 0.04
C ALA A 169 -22.37 -3.41 0.24
N ARG A 170 -22.52 -4.13 -0.87
CA ARG A 170 -22.49 -5.60 -0.91
C ARG A 170 -21.40 -6.12 -1.83
N ARG A 171 -20.88 -5.27 -2.72
CA ARG A 171 -19.87 -5.68 -3.71
C ARG A 171 -18.95 -4.52 -4.06
N LEU A 172 -17.66 -4.81 -4.15
CA LEU A 172 -16.68 -3.95 -4.80
C LEU A 172 -16.48 -4.39 -6.23
N THR A 173 -16.29 -3.43 -7.13
CA THR A 173 -15.91 -3.68 -8.51
C THR A 173 -14.55 -3.03 -8.75
N LEU A 174 -13.57 -3.86 -9.10
CA LEU A 174 -12.24 -3.44 -9.51
C LEU A 174 -12.17 -3.45 -11.02
N ARG A 175 -11.72 -2.34 -11.62
CA ARG A 175 -11.56 -2.22 -13.07
C ARG A 175 -10.10 -1.90 -13.42
N PHE A 176 -9.42 -2.86 -14.02
CA PHE A 176 -8.07 -2.71 -14.54
C PHE A 176 -8.13 -2.35 -16.02
N SER A 177 -7.24 -1.46 -16.47
CA SER A 177 -7.18 -1.03 -17.87
C SER A 177 -5.73 -1.05 -18.34
N PRO A 178 -5.19 -2.23 -18.70
CA PRO A 178 -3.84 -2.32 -19.26
C PRO A 178 -3.81 -1.50 -20.55
N GLY A 179 -2.79 -0.64 -20.70
CA GLY A 179 -2.70 0.28 -21.83
C GLY A 179 -2.77 -0.46 -23.17
N GLY A 180 -3.86 -0.27 -23.92
CA GLY A 180 -4.09 -0.89 -25.23
C GLY A 180 -4.87 -2.21 -25.23
N GLY A 181 -5.26 -2.75 -24.07
CA GLY A 181 -6.06 -3.98 -23.96
C GLY A 181 -7.54 -3.75 -23.57
N GLU A 182 -8.30 -4.84 -23.54
CA GLU A 182 -9.65 -4.83 -22.95
C GLU A 182 -9.57 -4.66 -21.43
N ALA A 183 -10.49 -3.89 -20.86
CA ALA A 183 -10.53 -3.67 -19.43
C ALA A 183 -10.98 -4.95 -18.70
N VAL A 184 -10.20 -5.38 -17.71
CA VAL A 184 -10.57 -6.50 -16.84
C VAL A 184 -11.38 -5.97 -15.68
N THR A 185 -12.57 -6.53 -15.46
CA THR A 185 -13.45 -6.16 -14.35
C THR A 185 -13.61 -7.34 -13.41
N ILE A 186 -13.37 -7.11 -12.12
CA ILE A 186 -13.42 -8.13 -11.08
C ILE A 186 -14.38 -7.66 -9.99
N ASP A 187 -15.41 -8.47 -9.75
CA ASP A 187 -16.38 -8.27 -8.70
C ASP A 187 -15.96 -9.03 -7.44
N VAL A 188 -15.90 -8.32 -6.31
CA VAL A 188 -15.44 -8.84 -5.03
C VAL A 188 -16.57 -8.66 -4.01
N PRO A 189 -17.18 -9.73 -3.50
CA PRO A 189 -18.28 -9.61 -2.56
C PRO A 189 -17.77 -9.09 -1.21
N LEU A 190 -18.54 -8.17 -0.62
CA LEU A 190 -18.30 -7.63 0.71
C LEU A 190 -18.94 -8.54 1.77
N PRO A 191 -18.31 -8.70 2.95
CA PRO A 191 -18.95 -9.39 4.06
C PRO A 191 -20.20 -8.62 4.50
N PRO A 192 -21.19 -9.30 5.10
CA PRO A 192 -22.32 -8.62 5.70
C PRO A 192 -21.84 -7.64 6.79
N PRO A 193 -22.55 -6.51 7.00
CA PRO A 193 -22.23 -5.59 8.08
C PRO A 193 -22.28 -6.32 9.43
N ARG A 194 -21.27 -6.07 10.27
CA ARG A 194 -21.20 -6.59 11.64
C ARG A 194 -21.96 -5.71 12.61
#